data_AF-C8RYE6-F1
#
_entry.id   AF-C8RYE6-F1
#
_cell.length_a   1.000
_cell.length_b   1.000
_cell.length_c   1.000
_cell.angle_alpha   90.00
_cell.angle_beta   90.00
_cell.angle_gamma   90.00
#
_symmetry.space_group_name_H-M   'P 1'
#
loop_
_entity.id
_entity.type
_entity.pdbx_description
1 polymer ?
#
loop_
_entity_poly.entity_id
_entity_poly.type
_entity_poly.pdbx_seq_one_letter_code
_entity_poly.pdbx_strand_id
1 'polypeptide(L)'
;MTKFLLPGASLLVASLLAGCTDGLTPYAQSPDTVIATAHDRGRDSGVLTNGNAAIAYDPDGCQGWIMDDGVEGYSGRRFDPVSGLPICNNRYPPGTVLKNYQTQHPGITDYVPSAGRASN
;
A
#
# COMPACT_ATOMS: atom_id res chain seq x y z
N MET A 1 35.83 28.22 -34.49
CA MET A 1 35.36 28.12 -33.08
C MET A 1 34.04 27.37 -33.08
N THR A 2 34.10 26.04 -33.03
CA THR A 2 32.93 25.16 -33.17
C THR A 2 32.33 24.96 -31.77
N LYS A 3 31.19 25.59 -31.51
CA LYS A 3 30.45 25.42 -30.25
C LYS A 3 29.82 24.02 -30.26
N PHE A 4 30.42 23.09 -29.53
CA PHE A 4 29.77 21.84 -29.15
C PHE A 4 28.53 22.20 -28.32
N LEU A 5 27.36 22.16 -28.96
CA LEU A 5 26.08 22.16 -28.26
C LEU A 5 26.03 20.87 -27.45
N LEU A 6 26.13 20.96 -26.12
CA LEU A 6 26.02 19.83 -25.20
C LEU A 6 24.60 19.25 -25.27
N PRO A 7 24.36 18.07 -25.86
CA PRO A 7 23.03 17.46 -25.89
C PRO A 7 22.60 16.93 -24.51
N GLY A 8 23.53 16.84 -23.55
CA GLY A 8 23.29 16.30 -22.21
C GLY A 8 22.43 17.19 -21.32
N ALA A 9 22.49 18.52 -21.49
CA ALA A 9 21.71 19.44 -20.66
C ALA A 9 20.19 19.33 -20.92
N SER A 10 19.81 19.07 -22.17
CA SER A 10 18.41 18.92 -22.59
C SER A 10 17.77 17.66 -22.04
N LEU A 11 18.51 16.55 -21.98
CA LEU A 11 18.02 15.27 -21.46
C LEU A 11 17.76 15.33 -19.95
N LEU A 12 18.62 16.04 -19.21
CA LEU A 12 18.54 16.18 -17.76
C LEU A 12 17.32 17.01 -17.34
N VAL A 13 17.01 18.07 -18.09
CA VAL A 13 15.79 18.88 -17.89
C VAL A 13 14.53 18.08 -18.22
N ALA A 14 14.51 17.34 -19.33
CA ALA A 14 13.36 16.48 -19.69
C ALA A 14 13.10 15.38 -18.63
N SER A 15 14.15 14.87 -17.99
CA SER A 15 14.05 13.86 -16.91
C SER A 15 13.42 14.44 -15.63
N LEU A 16 13.72 15.70 -15.32
CA LEU A 16 13.19 16.38 -14.13
C LEU A 16 11.71 16.77 -14.27
N LEU A 17 11.22 17.01 -15.50
CA LEU A 17 9.80 17.31 -15.76
C LEU A 17 8.92 16.07 -15.97
N ALA A 18 9.50 14.89 -16.14
CA ALA A 18 8.76 13.65 -16.41
C ALA A 18 8.33 12.87 -15.15
N GLY A 19 8.58 13.40 -13.96
CA GLY A 19 8.07 12.83 -12.71
C GLY A 19 6.58 13.10 -12.54
N CYS A 20 5.71 12.37 -13.24
CA CYS A 20 4.28 12.36 -12.94
C CYS A 20 4.05 11.55 -11.65
N THR A 21 3.98 12.21 -10.49
CA THR A 21 3.43 11.60 -9.27
C THR A 21 1.91 11.77 -9.29
N ASP A 22 1.24 11.12 -10.22
CA ASP A 22 -0.22 11.15 -10.27
C ASP A 22 -0.77 10.33 -9.10
N GLY A 23 -1.16 11.03 -8.03
CA GLY A 23 -2.10 10.53 -7.04
C GLY A 23 -1.51 9.75 -5.86
N LEU A 24 -0.30 10.07 -5.40
CA LEU A 24 0.21 9.61 -4.11
C LEU A 24 0.32 10.80 -3.13
N THR A 25 -0.20 10.65 -1.92
CA THR A 25 -0.10 11.66 -0.85
C THR A 25 0.56 11.06 0.39
N PRO A 26 1.27 11.84 1.23
CA PRO A 26 1.73 11.34 2.52
C PRO A 26 0.54 10.84 3.35
N TYR A 27 0.71 9.72 4.05
CA TYR A 27 -0.33 9.21 4.95
C TYR A 27 -0.65 10.24 6.05
N ALA A 28 -1.88 10.74 6.06
CA ALA A 28 -2.32 11.80 6.97
C ALA A 28 -3.15 11.31 8.17
N GLN A 29 -3.22 9.99 8.40
CA GLN A 29 -4.04 9.39 9.48
C GLN A 29 -5.51 9.89 9.50
N SER A 30 -6.11 10.13 8.33
CA SER A 30 -7.49 10.63 8.18
C SER A 30 -8.45 9.52 7.74
N PRO A 31 -9.72 9.49 8.19
CA PRO A 31 -10.73 8.53 7.74
C PRO A 31 -10.95 8.51 6.22
N ASP A 32 -10.69 9.64 5.55
CA ASP A 32 -10.86 9.78 4.11
C ASP A 32 -9.63 9.30 3.31
N THR A 33 -8.64 8.70 3.98
CA THR A 33 -7.40 8.24 3.35
C THR A 33 -7.53 6.80 2.88
N VAL A 34 -7.32 6.54 1.59
CA VAL A 34 -7.31 5.18 1.04
C VAL A 34 -5.92 4.57 1.23
N ILE A 35 -5.78 3.77 2.29
CA ILE A 35 -4.50 3.16 2.70
C ILE A 35 -4.08 1.95 1.86
N ALA A 36 -4.95 1.44 0.98
CA ALA A 36 -4.64 0.32 0.11
C ALA A 36 -5.61 0.26 -1.08
N THR A 37 -5.11 -0.09 -2.26
CA THR A 37 -5.95 -0.45 -3.43
C THR A 37 -5.52 -1.80 -3.98
N ALA A 38 -6.43 -2.55 -4.61
CA ALA A 38 -6.11 -3.85 -5.20
C ALA A 38 -5.26 -3.78 -6.49
N HIS A 39 -4.73 -2.60 -6.81
CA HIS A 39 -3.89 -2.36 -7.97
C HIS A 39 -2.47 -2.03 -7.52
N ASP A 40 -1.52 -2.81 -8.03
CA ASP A 40 -0.09 -2.56 -7.89
C ASP A 40 0.31 -1.38 -8.77
N ARG A 41 0.75 -0.28 -8.14
CA ARG A 41 1.23 0.95 -8.79
C ARG A 41 2.69 1.25 -8.45
N GLY A 42 3.28 0.42 -7.60
CA GLY A 42 4.65 0.44 -7.16
C GLY A 42 5.57 -0.03 -8.26
N ARG A 43 6.85 0.30 -8.10
CA ARG A 43 7.90 -0.19 -9.00
C ARG A 43 8.95 -0.86 -8.14
N ASP A 44 8.58 -1.99 -7.55
CA ASP A 44 9.50 -2.86 -6.85
C ASP A 44 9.70 -4.16 -7.65
N SER A 45 10.79 -4.88 -7.36
CA SER A 45 11.07 -6.19 -7.94
C SER A 45 10.79 -7.31 -6.94
N GLY A 46 10.10 -6.97 -5.84
CA GLY A 46 9.73 -7.87 -4.77
C GLY A 46 8.53 -8.73 -5.15
N VAL A 47 8.42 -9.88 -4.50
CA VAL A 47 7.14 -10.59 -4.41
C VAL A 47 6.71 -10.53 -2.96
N LEU A 48 5.41 -10.29 -2.73
CA LEU A 48 4.81 -10.52 -1.42
C LEU A 48 5.22 -11.91 -0.94
N THR A 49 6.00 -11.96 0.12
CA THR A 49 6.41 -13.24 0.66
C THR A 49 5.21 -13.89 1.33
N ASN A 50 4.76 -15.01 0.77
CA ASN A 50 3.69 -15.82 1.33
C ASN A 50 3.91 -16.04 2.84
N GLY A 51 2.92 -15.66 3.65
CA GLY A 51 2.94 -15.90 5.10
C GLY A 51 3.37 -14.72 5.96
N ASN A 52 3.79 -13.58 5.38
CA ASN A 52 4.01 -12.34 6.12
C ASN A 52 2.73 -11.49 6.11
N ALA A 53 1.75 -11.88 6.92
CA ALA A 53 0.52 -11.12 7.12
C ALA A 53 0.24 -10.92 8.61
N ALA A 54 -0.33 -9.77 8.95
CA ALA A 54 -0.97 -9.57 10.23
C ALA A 54 -2.43 -10.01 10.20
N ILE A 55 -2.98 -10.24 11.39
CA ILE A 55 -4.42 -10.48 11.58
C ILE A 55 -5.05 -9.21 12.14
N ALA A 56 -6.00 -8.63 11.41
CA ALA A 56 -6.79 -7.49 11.87
C ALA A 56 -8.16 -7.96 12.38
N TYR A 57 -8.61 -7.44 13.52
CA TYR A 57 -9.99 -7.60 13.99
C TYR A 57 -10.82 -6.41 13.49
N ASP A 58 -11.82 -6.69 12.66
CA ASP A 58 -12.77 -5.68 12.19
C ASP A 58 -13.77 -5.27 13.30
N PRO A 59 -14.59 -4.22 13.08
CA PRO A 59 -15.59 -3.76 14.05
C PRO A 59 -16.57 -4.84 14.52
N ASP A 60 -16.81 -5.87 13.69
CA ASP A 60 -17.71 -6.98 13.99
C ASP A 60 -17.00 -8.11 14.79
N GLY A 61 -15.70 -7.97 15.06
CA GLY A 61 -14.89 -8.96 15.78
C GLY A 61 -14.40 -10.13 14.89
N CYS A 62 -14.47 -9.96 13.57
CA CYS A 62 -14.03 -10.94 12.60
C CYS A 62 -12.59 -10.67 12.14
N GLN A 63 -11.82 -11.75 11.90
CA GLN A 63 -10.38 -11.69 11.57
C GLN A 63 -10.02 -11.55 10.06
N GLY A 64 -9.46 -10.43 9.61
CA GLY A 64 -8.90 -10.28 8.26
C GLY A 64 -7.40 -10.58 8.23
N TRP A 65 -6.88 -11.00 7.07
CA TRP A 65 -5.46 -10.85 6.75
C TRP A 65 -5.22 -9.44 6.23
N ILE A 66 -4.14 -8.81 6.69
CA ILE A 66 -3.61 -7.59 6.09
C ILE A 66 -2.11 -7.75 5.83
N MET A 67 -1.67 -7.22 4.70
CA MET A 67 -0.28 -7.16 4.26
C MET A 67 -0.06 -5.79 3.64
N ASP A 68 1.11 -5.21 3.87
CA ASP A 68 1.52 -3.92 3.32
C ASP A 68 2.98 -4.01 2.87
N ASP A 69 3.26 -3.64 1.63
CA ASP A 69 4.62 -3.56 1.09
C ASP A 69 5.05 -2.14 0.68
N GLY A 70 4.35 -1.11 1.16
CA GLY A 70 4.71 0.29 0.92
C GLY A 70 3.55 1.06 0.32
N VAL A 71 3.48 1.14 -1.02
CA VAL A 71 2.37 1.84 -1.71
C VAL A 71 1.17 0.89 -1.90
N GLU A 72 1.41 -0.42 -1.85
CA GLU A 72 0.41 -1.45 -2.06
C GLU A 72 0.08 -2.21 -0.76
N GLY A 73 -1.22 -2.40 -0.54
CA GLY A 73 -1.73 -3.20 0.57
C GLY A 73 -2.71 -4.25 0.09
N TYR A 74 -2.61 -5.45 0.66
CA TYR A 74 -3.53 -6.55 0.40
C TYR A 74 -4.31 -6.87 1.66
N SER A 75 -5.61 -7.08 1.50
CA SER A 75 -6.46 -7.56 2.58
C SER A 75 -7.42 -8.63 2.09
N GLY A 76 -7.80 -9.52 3.01
CA GLY A 76 -8.73 -10.60 2.69
C GLY A 76 -9.34 -11.18 3.94
N ARG A 77 -10.55 -11.75 3.82
CA ARG A 77 -11.19 -12.43 4.94
C ARG A 77 -10.45 -13.71 5.29
N ARG A 78 -10.23 -13.93 6.60
CA ARG A 78 -9.75 -15.22 7.10
C ARG A 78 -10.93 -16.15 7.36
N PHE A 79 -10.82 -17.34 6.80
CA PHE A 79 -11.81 -18.41 6.93
C PHE A 79 -11.24 -19.58 7.70
N ASP A 80 -12.10 -20.25 8.45
CA ASP A 80 -11.78 -21.54 9.06
C ASP A 80 -11.70 -22.60 7.96
N PRO A 81 -10.56 -23.31 7.79
CA PRO A 81 -10.40 -24.28 6.71
C PRO A 81 -11.34 -25.48 6.81
N VAL A 82 -11.93 -25.74 7.98
CA VAL A 82 -12.86 -26.85 8.18
C VAL A 82 -14.28 -26.45 7.80
N SER A 83 -14.80 -25.37 8.37
CA SER A 83 -16.18 -24.92 8.13
C SER A 83 -16.35 -24.05 6.88
N GLY A 84 -15.27 -23.42 6.39
CA GLY A 84 -15.32 -22.41 5.34
C GLY A 84 -15.95 -21.08 5.79
N LEU A 85 -16.30 -20.93 7.07
CA LEU A 85 -16.92 -19.72 7.60
C LEU A 85 -15.87 -18.69 8.03
N PRO A 86 -16.22 -17.39 8.03
CA PRO A 86 -15.36 -16.35 8.58
C PRO A 86 -15.01 -16.64 10.04
N ILE A 87 -13.74 -16.43 10.41
CA ILE A 87 -13.32 -16.58 11.80
C ILE A 87 -13.68 -15.29 12.55
N CYS A 88 -14.66 -15.38 13.46
CA CYS A 88 -15.09 -14.28 14.33
C CYS A 88 -15.06 -14.70 15.80
N ASN A 89 -14.48 -13.88 16.67
CA ASN A 89 -14.42 -14.12 18.12
C ASN A 89 -13.98 -12.87 18.89
N ASN A 90 -14.08 -12.92 20.22
CA ASN A 90 -13.76 -11.79 21.12
C ASN A 90 -12.42 -11.98 21.84
N ARG A 91 -11.44 -12.66 21.25
CA ARG A 91 -10.12 -12.87 21.90
C ARG A 91 -9.32 -11.57 22.01
N TYR A 92 -9.53 -10.64 21.08
CA TYR A 92 -8.93 -9.31 21.07
C TYR A 92 -10.00 -8.27 20.72
N PRO A 93 -9.89 -7.02 21.21
CA PRO A 93 -10.84 -5.96 20.88
C PRO A 93 -10.86 -5.62 19.38
N PRO A 94 -11.98 -5.11 18.84
CA PRO A 94 -12.03 -4.55 17.49
C PRO A 94 -10.95 -3.48 17.27
N GLY A 95 -10.39 -3.44 16.05
CA GLY A 95 -9.27 -2.57 15.69
C GLY A 95 -7.89 -3.11 16.08
N THR A 96 -7.82 -4.29 16.72
CA THR A 96 -6.53 -4.93 17.03
C THR A 96 -5.87 -5.51 15.79
N VAL A 97 -4.58 -5.22 15.62
CA VAL A 97 -3.71 -5.85 14.61
C VAL A 97 -2.68 -6.73 15.31
N LEU A 98 -2.63 -8.01 14.92
CA LEU A 98 -1.71 -9.00 15.47
C LEU A 98 -0.57 -9.28 14.50
N LYS A 99 0.67 -9.21 15.00
CA LYS A 99 1.94 -9.31 14.24
C LYS A 99 2.21 -8.08 13.36
N ASN A 100 3.40 -8.05 12.76
CA ASN A 100 3.77 -7.02 11.81
C ASN A 100 3.06 -7.27 10.48
N TYR A 101 2.44 -6.22 9.93
CA TYR A 101 1.75 -6.23 8.64
C TYR A 101 2.67 -5.78 7.50
N GLN A 102 3.75 -5.06 7.83
CA GLN A 102 4.70 -4.53 6.85
C GLN A 102 5.73 -5.59 6.43
N THR A 103 6.05 -5.64 5.14
CA THR A 103 7.15 -6.46 4.63
C THR A 103 8.51 -5.89 5.06
N GLN A 104 9.57 -6.71 4.98
CA GLN A 104 10.90 -6.31 5.45
C GLN A 104 11.59 -5.27 4.55
N HIS A 105 11.10 -5.07 3.33
CA HIS A 105 11.71 -4.18 2.33
C HIS A 105 10.64 -3.36 1.59
N PRO A 106 9.93 -2.44 2.27
CA PRO A 106 8.91 -1.62 1.61
C PRO A 106 9.50 -0.60 0.61
N GLY A 107 10.85 -0.45 0.57
CA GLY A 107 11.60 0.33 -0.41
C GLY A 107 11.47 1.85 -0.29
N ILE A 108 10.30 2.35 0.05
CA ILE A 108 9.92 3.76 0.15
C ILE A 108 9.11 4.01 1.43
N THR A 109 9.12 5.25 1.92
CA THR A 109 8.20 5.68 2.98
C THR A 109 6.76 5.55 2.47
N ASP A 110 5.83 5.12 3.30
CA ASP A 110 4.42 4.89 2.94
C ASP A 110 3.78 6.17 2.35
N TYR A 111 3.38 6.07 1.09
CA TYR A 111 2.58 7.07 0.39
C TYR A 111 1.31 6.39 -0.09
N VAL A 112 0.17 6.92 0.33
CA VAL A 112 -1.13 6.34 0.03
C VAL A 112 -1.71 6.93 -1.26
N PRO A 113 -2.42 6.13 -2.07
CA PRO A 113 -3.21 6.66 -3.16
C PRO A 113 -4.15 7.76 -2.69
N SER A 114 -4.15 8.88 -3.43
CA SER A 114 -5.17 9.93 -3.30
C SER A 114 -6.54 9.26 -3.37
N ALA A 115 -7.41 9.56 -2.40
CA ALA A 115 -8.73 8.96 -2.25
C ALA A 115 -9.69 9.22 -3.43
N GLY A 116 -9.23 9.91 -4.47
CA GLY A 116 -10.08 10.50 -5.48
C GLY A 116 -10.87 11.67 -4.89
N ARG A 117 -11.41 12.51 -5.75
CA ARG A 117 -12.36 13.54 -5.32
C ARG A 117 -13.67 12.82 -5.03
N ALA A 118 -14.20 12.93 -3.81
CA ALA A 118 -15.56 12.48 -3.53
C ALA A 118 -16.52 13.18 -4.51
N SER A 119 -17.16 12.39 -5.38
CA SER A 119 -18.24 12.88 -6.24
C SER A 119 -19.44 13.13 -5.32
N ASN A 120 -19.72 14.40 -5.02
CA ASN A 120 -21.01 14.81 -4.46
C ASN A 120 -22.12 14.65 -5.49
#